data_AF-A0A8S9TU83-F1
#
_entry.id   AF-A0A8S9TU83-F1
#
_cell.length_a   1.000
_cell.length_b   1.000
_cell.length_c   1.000
_cell.angle_alpha   90.00
_cell.angle_beta   90.00
_cell.angle_gamma   90.00
#
_symmetry.space_group_name_H-M   'P 1'
#
loop_
_entity.id
_entity.type
_entity.pdbx_description
1 polymer ?
#
loop_
_entity_poly.entity_id
_entity_poly.type
_entity_poly.pdbx_seq_one_letter_code
_entity_poly.pdbx_strand_id
1 'polypeptide(L)'
;MAFNLMARDDLDVVYIVYEKDSPMEFKQLVYSAFIARSATYGICVEKDLKLVRSAGISDISMKSSLHSYGFLYSVLTGSKTMRGPRTRREVYDALAARQNQTKTLVFFLDEMPFVEDPETSDLTPYVVFMCNVLRSFNFVVIQSSVTGVLRNIVTNEVISRDCEDSYWCIVYPLLDTF
;
A
#
# COMPACT_ATOMS: atom_id res chain seq x y z
N MET A 1 2.88 14.64 6.31
CA MET A 1 3.71 13.73 7.14
C MET A 1 4.75 12.94 6.34
N ALA A 2 4.46 12.48 5.12
CA ALA A 2 5.38 11.65 4.33
C ALA A 2 6.78 12.26 4.14
N PHE A 3 6.87 13.57 3.87
CA PHE A 3 8.17 14.25 3.67
C PHE A 3 9.08 14.21 4.91
N ASN A 4 8.51 14.27 6.11
CA ASN A 4 9.29 14.14 7.34
C ASN A 4 9.86 12.72 7.49
N LEU A 5 9.10 11.70 7.08
CA LEU A 5 9.58 10.32 7.05
C LEU A 5 10.66 10.13 5.99
N MET A 6 10.49 10.74 4.81
CA MET A 6 11.50 10.70 3.73
C MET A 6 12.81 11.38 4.11
N ALA A 7 12.78 12.39 4.98
CA ALA A 7 13.95 13.10 5.45
C ALA A 7 14.77 12.30 6.49
N ARG A 8 14.25 11.17 6.96
CA ARG A 8 14.97 10.32 7.92
C ARG A 8 15.94 9.37 7.23
N ASP A 9 17.16 9.29 7.75
CA ASP A 9 18.20 8.45 7.18
C ASP A 9 18.00 6.94 7.42
N ASP A 10 17.20 6.58 8.42
CA ASP A 10 16.89 5.19 8.79
C ASP A 10 15.69 4.59 8.05
N LEU A 11 14.98 5.39 7.25
CA LEU A 11 13.81 4.94 6.49
C LEU A 11 14.05 5.02 4.98
N ASP A 12 13.47 4.07 4.26
CA ASP A 12 13.22 4.20 2.82
C ASP A 12 11.71 4.23 2.60
N VAL A 13 11.20 5.39 2.17
CA VAL A 13 9.76 5.65 2.10
C VAL A 13 9.29 5.51 0.65
N VAL A 14 8.46 4.51 0.42
CA VAL A 14 7.73 4.32 -0.83
C VAL A 14 6.40 5.05 -0.72
N TYR A 15 6.41 6.28 -1.21
CA TYR A 15 5.23 7.12 -1.24
C TYR A 15 4.38 6.87 -2.49
N ILE A 16 3.09 6.64 -2.24
CA ILE A 16 2.07 6.30 -3.21
C ILE A 16 0.86 7.17 -2.88
N VAL A 17 0.38 7.93 -3.85
CA VAL A 17 -0.83 8.74 -3.69
C VAL A 17 -1.98 7.98 -4.33
N TYR A 18 -3.07 7.80 -3.59
CA TYR A 18 -4.27 7.23 -4.16
C TYR A 18 -4.89 8.19 -5.17
N GLU A 19 -5.30 7.65 -6.31
CA GLU A 19 -5.95 8.40 -7.36
C GLU A 19 -6.87 7.46 -8.13
N LYS A 20 -8.18 7.68 -8.01
CA LYS A 20 -9.16 6.89 -8.74
C LYS A 20 -9.39 7.40 -10.16
N ASP A 21 -9.48 8.73 -10.32
CA ASP A 21 -10.21 9.30 -11.45
C ASP A 21 -9.38 10.10 -12.48
N SER A 22 -8.09 10.39 -12.26
CA SER A 22 -7.15 10.78 -13.35
C SER A 22 -5.80 11.29 -12.81
N PRO A 23 -4.64 10.85 -13.36
CA PRO A 23 -3.28 11.37 -13.08
C PRO A 23 -3.05 12.87 -13.31
N MET A 24 -4.07 13.60 -13.74
CA MET A 24 -3.99 15.04 -13.98
C MET A 24 -4.62 15.89 -12.88
N GLU A 25 -5.22 15.29 -11.84
CA GLU A 25 -5.80 16.03 -10.70
C GLU A 25 -4.92 15.99 -9.44
N PHE A 26 -3.63 15.74 -9.58
CA PHE A 26 -2.68 16.11 -8.53
C PHE A 26 -2.66 17.64 -8.38
N LYS A 27 -3.57 18.14 -7.54
CA LYS A 27 -3.72 19.57 -7.21
C LYS A 27 -2.43 20.17 -6.62
N GLN A 28 -1.53 19.31 -6.14
CA GLN A 28 -0.26 19.71 -5.58
C GLN A 28 0.91 19.26 -6.46
N LEU A 29 1.72 20.22 -6.89
CA LEU A 29 2.95 20.00 -7.69
C LEU A 29 3.90 18.99 -7.05
N VAL A 30 3.86 18.84 -5.72
CA VAL A 30 4.72 17.92 -4.97
C VAL A 30 4.46 16.45 -5.32
N TYR A 31 3.27 16.11 -5.79
CA TYR A 31 2.93 14.75 -6.19
C TYR A 31 3.50 14.36 -7.55
N SER A 32 3.93 15.33 -8.37
CA SER A 32 4.51 15.11 -9.71
C SER A 32 5.65 14.08 -9.72
N ALA A 33 6.48 14.07 -8.67
CA ALA A 33 7.59 13.13 -8.51
C ALA A 33 7.14 11.67 -8.28
N PHE A 34 5.88 11.45 -7.90
CA PHE A 34 5.34 10.16 -7.50
C PHE A 34 4.22 9.64 -8.39
N ILE A 35 3.75 10.44 -9.36
CA ILE A 35 2.66 10.11 -10.30
C ILE A 35 2.91 8.76 -10.97
N ALA A 36 4.06 8.61 -11.63
CA ALA A 36 4.36 7.41 -12.41
C ALA A 36 4.33 6.14 -11.53
N ARG A 37 4.87 6.22 -10.32
CA ARG A 37 4.87 5.11 -9.37
C ARG A 37 3.46 4.80 -8.87
N SER A 38 2.71 5.83 -8.48
CA SER A 38 1.36 5.70 -7.94
C SER A 38 0.40 5.13 -8.98
N ALA A 39 0.43 5.68 -10.20
CA ALA A 39 -0.34 5.17 -11.33
C ALA A 39 0.04 3.73 -11.69
N THR A 40 1.34 3.39 -11.71
CA THR A 40 1.77 2.01 -11.97
C THR A 40 1.20 1.05 -10.93
N TYR A 41 1.24 1.44 -9.65
CA TYR A 41 0.69 0.60 -8.60
C TYR A 41 -0.82 0.46 -8.70
N GLY A 42 -1.54 1.55 -8.98
CA GLY A 42 -2.98 1.50 -9.22
C GLY A 42 -3.36 0.57 -10.37
N ILE A 43 -2.65 0.65 -11.50
CA ILE A 43 -2.83 -0.27 -12.64
C ILE A 43 -2.59 -1.73 -12.23
N CYS A 44 -1.60 -2.00 -11.39
CA CYS A 44 -1.36 -3.35 -10.87
C CYS A 44 -2.53 -3.85 -10.04
N VAL A 45 -3.05 -3.01 -9.13
CA VAL A 45 -4.21 -3.32 -8.28
C VAL A 45 -5.43 -3.63 -9.14
N GLU A 46 -5.76 -2.78 -10.14
CA GLU A 46 -6.90 -3.01 -11.03
C GLU A 46 -6.81 -4.32 -11.83
N LYS A 47 -5.62 -4.65 -12.32
CA LYS A 47 -5.39 -5.90 -13.05
C LYS A 47 -5.56 -7.11 -12.14
N ASP A 48 -5.04 -7.03 -10.94
CA ASP A 48 -5.03 -8.16 -10.01
C ASP A 48 -6.38 -8.39 -9.33
N LEU A 49 -7.16 -7.33 -9.10
CA LEU A 49 -8.54 -7.43 -8.59
C LEU A 49 -9.43 -8.30 -9.48
N LYS A 50 -9.20 -8.29 -10.79
CA LYS A 50 -9.92 -9.14 -11.76
C LYS A 50 -9.54 -10.62 -11.64
N LEU A 51 -8.44 -10.94 -10.96
CA LEU A 51 -7.87 -12.28 -10.82
C LEU A 51 -8.15 -12.89 -9.44
N VAL A 52 -8.44 -12.07 -8.43
CA VAL A 52 -8.82 -12.51 -7.08
C VAL A 52 -10.34 -12.61 -6.94
N ARG A 53 -10.78 -13.57 -6.12
CA ARG A 53 -12.17 -13.69 -5.68
C ARG A 53 -12.47 -12.67 -4.58
N SER A 54 -11.49 -12.35 -3.73
CA SER A 54 -11.62 -11.33 -2.70
C SER A 54 -10.31 -10.58 -2.49
N ALA A 55 -10.42 -9.36 -1.96
CA ALA A 55 -9.27 -8.55 -1.58
C ALA A 55 -8.60 -8.98 -0.25
N GLY A 56 -9.00 -10.14 0.30
CA GLY A 56 -8.45 -10.67 1.55
C GLY A 56 -7.04 -11.22 1.38
N ILE A 57 -6.21 -11.11 2.44
CA ILE A 57 -4.82 -11.59 2.43
C ILE A 57 -4.73 -13.07 2.05
N SER A 58 -5.67 -13.89 2.50
CA SER A 58 -5.70 -15.33 2.19
C SER A 58 -5.80 -15.58 0.68
N ASP A 59 -6.77 -14.96 0.00
CA ASP A 59 -6.96 -15.16 -1.45
C ASP A 59 -5.82 -14.55 -2.27
N ILE A 60 -5.32 -13.37 -1.86
CA ILE A 60 -4.12 -12.76 -2.45
C ILE A 60 -2.92 -13.71 -2.37
N SER A 61 -2.69 -14.30 -1.19
CA SER A 61 -1.54 -15.17 -0.94
C SER A 61 -1.61 -16.50 -1.69
N MET A 62 -2.82 -16.96 -2.06
CA MET A 62 -3.02 -18.16 -2.88
C MET A 62 -2.66 -17.94 -4.36
N LYS A 63 -2.54 -16.69 -4.83
CA LYS A 63 -2.19 -16.41 -6.23
C LYS A 63 -0.71 -16.70 -6.49
N SER A 64 -0.46 -17.49 -7.52
CA SER A 64 0.89 -17.86 -7.95
C SER A 64 1.71 -16.65 -8.40
N SER A 65 1.08 -15.71 -9.10
CA SER A 65 1.71 -14.49 -9.59
C SER A 65 0.71 -13.34 -9.72
N LEU A 66 1.16 -12.11 -9.44
CA LEU A 66 0.37 -10.88 -9.51
C LEU A 66 1.20 -9.72 -10.06
N HIS A 67 0.56 -8.72 -10.68
CA HIS A 67 1.23 -7.49 -11.13
C HIS A 67 1.72 -6.66 -9.95
N SER A 68 0.99 -6.68 -8.84
CA SER A 68 1.37 -6.01 -7.59
C SER A 68 2.60 -6.65 -6.97
N TYR A 69 2.80 -7.97 -7.14
CA TYR A 69 4.07 -8.62 -6.80
C TYR A 69 5.20 -8.13 -7.70
N GLY A 70 4.93 -7.91 -9.00
CA GLY A 70 5.87 -7.31 -9.93
C GLY A 70 6.28 -5.89 -9.54
N PHE A 71 5.32 -5.09 -9.10
CA PHE A 71 5.56 -3.76 -8.55
C PHE A 71 6.44 -3.83 -7.31
N LEU A 72 6.09 -4.66 -6.33
CA LEU A 72 6.87 -4.85 -5.11
C LEU A 72 8.31 -5.28 -5.41
N TYR A 73 8.48 -6.26 -6.30
CA TYR A 73 9.80 -6.69 -6.75
C TYR A 73 10.61 -5.54 -7.35
N SER A 74 10.01 -4.69 -8.19
CA SER A 74 10.69 -3.53 -8.77
C SER A 74 11.12 -2.51 -7.72
N VAL A 75 10.28 -2.27 -6.70
CA VAL A 75 10.58 -1.40 -5.57
C VAL A 75 11.74 -1.96 -4.73
N LEU A 76 11.70 -3.25 -4.41
CA LEU A 76 12.73 -3.91 -3.60
C LEU A 76 14.09 -3.95 -4.29
N THR A 77 14.10 -4.07 -5.62
CA THR A 77 15.34 -4.12 -6.43
C THR A 77 15.81 -2.75 -6.91
N GLY A 78 15.06 -1.67 -6.65
CA GLY A 78 15.37 -0.33 -7.17
C GLY A 78 15.22 -0.21 -8.69
N SER A 79 14.51 -1.14 -9.33
CA SER A 79 14.29 -1.12 -10.78
C SER A 79 13.35 0.01 -11.16
N LYS A 80 13.74 0.83 -12.14
CA LYS A 80 12.91 1.90 -12.70
C LYS A 80 11.77 1.38 -13.59
N THR A 81 11.82 0.10 -13.99
CA THR A 81 10.86 -0.50 -14.91
C THR A 81 10.27 -1.77 -14.34
N MET A 82 8.96 -1.94 -14.48
CA MET A 82 8.24 -3.18 -14.18
C MET A 82 8.18 -4.06 -15.44
N ARG A 83 8.52 -5.35 -15.31
CA ARG A 83 8.52 -6.32 -16.44
C ARG A 83 7.30 -7.24 -16.48
N GLY A 84 6.23 -6.89 -15.76
CA GLY A 84 5.00 -7.69 -15.66
C GLY A 84 4.82 -8.37 -14.30
N PRO A 85 3.92 -9.37 -14.22
CA PRO A 85 3.62 -10.07 -12.98
C PRO A 85 4.83 -10.86 -12.48
N ARG A 86 4.90 -11.02 -11.16
CA ARG A 86 5.93 -11.82 -10.48
C ARG A 86 5.29 -12.78 -9.50
N THR A 87 6.04 -13.80 -9.14
CA THR A 87 5.65 -14.76 -8.11
C THR A 87 5.89 -14.21 -6.71
N ARG A 88 5.17 -14.75 -5.74
CA ARG A 88 5.35 -14.43 -4.33
C ARG A 88 6.77 -14.74 -3.83
N ARG A 89 7.36 -15.84 -4.32
CA ARG A 89 8.73 -16.25 -4.00
C ARG A 89 9.77 -15.22 -4.45
N GLU A 90 9.63 -14.69 -5.66
CA GLU A 90 10.56 -13.66 -6.17
C GLU A 90 10.54 -12.40 -5.30
N VAL A 91 9.38 -12.03 -4.76
CA VAL A 91 9.27 -10.89 -3.82
C VAL A 91 9.97 -11.21 -2.50
N TYR A 92 9.80 -12.42 -1.95
CA TYR A 92 10.52 -12.83 -0.73
C TYR A 92 12.04 -12.89 -0.94
N ASP A 93 12.51 -13.41 -2.07
CA ASP A 93 13.94 -13.45 -2.38
C ASP A 93 14.52 -12.03 -2.48
N ALA A 94 13.79 -11.10 -3.12
CA ALA A 94 14.17 -9.69 -3.17
C ALA A 94 14.13 -9.01 -1.79
N LEU A 95 13.16 -9.37 -0.94
CA LEU A 95 13.05 -8.87 0.42
C LEU A 95 14.21 -9.34 1.30
N ALA A 96 14.58 -10.62 1.20
CA ALA A 96 15.72 -11.19 1.91
C ALA A 96 17.04 -10.55 1.48
N ALA A 97 17.23 -10.32 0.17
CA ALA A 97 18.40 -9.58 -0.32
C ALA A 97 18.48 -8.16 0.26
N ARG A 98 17.32 -7.55 0.53
CA ARG A 98 17.18 -6.21 1.10
C ARG A 98 17.39 -6.16 2.61
N GLN A 99 17.19 -7.25 3.37
CA GLN A 99 17.44 -7.28 4.81
C GLN A 99 18.89 -6.91 5.19
N ASN A 100 19.82 -6.99 4.24
CA ASN A 100 21.20 -6.50 4.40
C ASN A 100 21.34 -4.97 4.36
N GLN A 101 20.26 -4.24 4.04
CA GLN A 101 20.23 -2.78 4.05
C GLN A 101 19.91 -2.27 5.46
N THR A 102 20.48 -1.12 5.82
CA THR A 102 20.28 -0.47 7.13
C THR A 102 18.94 0.25 7.26
N LYS A 103 18.24 0.50 6.14
CA LYS A 103 17.02 1.31 6.13
C LYS A 103 15.76 0.45 6.19
N THR A 104 14.84 0.83 7.07
CA THR A 104 13.52 0.20 7.16
C THR A 104 12.64 0.67 6.00
N LEU A 105 12.07 -0.28 5.25
CA LEU A 105 11.16 0.01 4.15
C LEU A 105 9.76 0.33 4.68
N VAL A 106 9.24 1.50 4.33
CA VAL A 106 7.90 1.97 4.74
C VAL A 106 7.11 2.36 3.49
N PHE A 107 5.90 1.82 3.36
CA PHE A 107 4.94 2.28 2.35
C PHE A 107 4.04 3.34 2.96
N PHE A 108 3.95 4.49 2.31
CA PHE A 108 3.06 5.57 2.71
C PHE A 108 2.02 5.76 1.63
N LEU A 109 0.77 5.40 1.95
CA LEU A 109 -0.40 5.51 1.08
C LEU A 109 -1.14 6.79 1.45
N ASP A 110 -1.05 7.81 0.60
CA ASP A 110 -1.67 9.12 0.83
C ASP A 110 -2.98 9.28 0.09
N GLU A 111 -3.80 10.24 0.55
CA GLU A 111 -5.08 10.62 -0.06
C GLU A 111 -6.04 9.42 -0.27
N MET A 112 -5.95 8.41 0.59
CA MET A 112 -6.81 7.22 0.52
C MET A 112 -8.27 7.65 0.65
N PRO A 113 -9.18 7.09 -0.17
CA PRO A 113 -10.55 7.54 -0.18
C PRO A 113 -11.25 7.03 1.08
N PHE A 114 -12.11 7.88 1.64
CA PHE A 114 -13.03 7.44 2.66
C PHE A 114 -14.09 6.54 2.04
N VAL A 115 -14.35 5.41 2.68
CA VAL A 115 -15.47 4.54 2.34
C VAL A 115 -16.44 4.57 3.51
N GLU A 116 -17.58 5.22 3.31
CA GLU A 116 -18.65 5.34 4.32
C GLU A 116 -19.22 3.98 4.69
N ASP A 117 -19.52 3.15 3.68
CA ASP A 117 -20.04 1.80 3.86
C ASP A 117 -19.21 0.80 3.03
N PRO A 118 -18.41 -0.06 3.70
CA PRO A 118 -17.57 -1.05 3.04
C PRO A 118 -18.36 -2.06 2.19
N GLU A 119 -19.61 -2.36 2.54
CA GLU A 119 -20.39 -3.40 1.86
C GLU A 119 -21.00 -2.92 0.54
N THR A 120 -21.30 -1.63 0.44
CA THR A 120 -21.99 -1.05 -0.73
C THR A 120 -21.06 -0.28 -1.66
N SER A 121 -19.82 0.00 -1.23
CA SER A 121 -18.88 0.77 -2.03
C SER A 121 -18.05 -0.09 -2.98
N ASP A 122 -18.12 0.25 -4.28
CA ASP A 122 -17.26 -0.32 -5.32
C ASP A 122 -15.76 -0.06 -5.08
N LEU A 123 -15.42 0.87 -4.19
CA LEU A 123 -14.04 1.21 -3.85
C LEU A 123 -13.42 0.30 -2.79
N THR A 124 -14.25 -0.35 -1.98
CA THR A 124 -13.77 -1.19 -0.87
C THR A 124 -12.79 -2.25 -1.35
N PRO A 125 -13.10 -3.08 -2.37
CA PRO A 125 -12.19 -4.13 -2.79
C PRO A 125 -10.84 -3.56 -3.26
N TYR A 126 -10.86 -2.41 -3.92
CA TYR A 126 -9.66 -1.75 -4.40
C TYR A 126 -8.75 -1.29 -3.26
N VAL A 127 -9.30 -0.53 -2.32
CA VAL A 127 -8.56 -0.02 -1.17
C VAL A 127 -8.05 -1.17 -0.30
N VAL A 128 -8.91 -2.16 -0.05
CA VAL A 128 -8.55 -3.34 0.73
C VAL A 128 -7.41 -4.10 0.06
N PHE A 129 -7.47 -4.32 -1.25
CA PHE A 129 -6.43 -5.06 -1.97
C PHE A 129 -5.10 -4.31 -1.97
N MET A 130 -5.14 -3.00 -2.25
CA MET A 130 -3.97 -2.11 -2.21
C MET A 130 -3.25 -2.22 -0.86
N CYS A 131 -3.99 -2.30 0.24
CA CYS A 131 -3.37 -2.42 1.56
C CYS A 131 -2.94 -3.86 1.87
N ASN A 132 -3.80 -4.83 1.58
CA ASN A 132 -3.58 -6.23 1.95
C ASN A 132 -2.47 -6.90 1.15
N VAL A 133 -2.21 -6.48 -0.09
CA VAL A 133 -1.07 -7.00 -0.84
C VAL A 133 0.24 -6.63 -0.16
N LEU A 134 0.37 -5.40 0.36
CA LEU A 134 1.55 -4.96 1.12
C LEU A 134 1.65 -5.69 2.46
N ARG A 135 0.53 -5.74 3.21
CA ARG A 135 0.46 -6.45 4.50
C ARG A 135 0.76 -7.93 4.37
N SER A 136 0.42 -8.57 3.25
CA SER A 136 0.72 -9.98 3.04
C SER A 136 2.23 -10.28 3.11
N PHE A 137 3.10 -9.30 2.86
CA PHE A 137 4.56 -9.43 2.99
C PHE A 137 5.10 -8.80 4.29
N ASN A 138 4.24 -8.44 5.23
CA ASN A 138 4.60 -7.79 6.50
C ASN A 138 5.33 -6.44 6.32
N PHE A 139 5.00 -5.68 5.26
CA PHE A 139 5.51 -4.32 5.13
C PHE A 139 4.86 -3.37 6.15
N VAL A 140 5.62 -2.38 6.61
CA VAL A 140 5.07 -1.24 7.35
C VAL A 140 4.28 -0.37 6.38
N VAL A 141 2.99 -0.21 6.62
CA VAL A 141 2.08 0.59 5.78
C VAL A 141 1.46 1.70 6.62
N ILE A 142 1.75 2.94 6.25
CA ILE A 142 1.13 4.14 6.82
C ILE A 142 0.08 4.63 5.82
N GLN A 143 -1.09 4.99 6.32
CA GLN A 143 -2.22 5.46 5.51
C GLN A 143 -2.62 6.86 5.95
N SER A 144 -2.98 7.69 4.98
CA SER A 144 -3.52 9.03 5.17
C SER A 144 -4.78 9.18 4.32
N SER A 145 -5.79 9.87 4.85
CA SER A 145 -7.10 10.09 4.21
C SER A 145 -7.48 11.57 4.31
N VAL A 146 -8.18 12.06 3.29
CA VAL A 146 -8.62 13.47 3.17
C VAL A 146 -9.90 13.74 3.96
N THR A 147 -10.73 12.71 4.15
CA THR A 147 -12.04 12.81 4.82
C THR A 147 -12.21 11.64 5.78
N GLY A 148 -12.53 11.92 7.05
CA GLY A 148 -12.97 10.89 8.01
C GLY A 148 -11.96 9.78 8.37
N VAL A 149 -12.30 9.04 9.44
CA VAL A 149 -11.47 7.97 9.96
C VAL A 149 -11.60 6.73 9.07
N LEU A 150 -10.49 6.18 8.55
CA LEU A 150 -10.35 4.90 7.81
C LEU A 150 -10.78 3.64 8.62
N ARG A 151 -11.67 3.81 9.61
CA ARG A 151 -11.88 2.92 10.76
C ARG A 151 -12.41 1.53 10.42
N ASN A 152 -13.05 1.34 9.27
CA ASN A 152 -13.82 0.12 8.98
C ASN A 152 -13.43 -0.63 7.70
N ILE A 153 -12.47 -0.12 6.91
CA ILE A 153 -12.12 -0.76 5.62
C ILE A 153 -11.13 -1.91 5.83
N VAL A 154 -10.24 -1.79 6.81
CA VAL A 154 -9.23 -2.81 7.07
C VAL A 154 -9.71 -3.78 8.14
N THR A 155 -10.33 -4.87 7.71
CA THR A 155 -10.48 -6.06 8.53
C THR A 155 -9.21 -6.92 8.41
N ASN A 156 -8.40 -6.95 9.47
CA ASN A 156 -7.41 -8.01 9.68
C ASN A 156 -8.14 -9.29 10.15
N GLU A 157 -9.14 -9.77 9.42
CA GLU A 157 -9.69 -11.10 9.70
C GLU A 157 -8.73 -12.17 9.15
N VAL A 158 -7.56 -12.26 9.78
CA VAL A 158 -6.93 -13.55 9.96
C VAL A 158 -7.61 -14.12 11.20
N ILE A 159 -8.61 -14.99 11.03
CA ILE A 159 -9.11 -15.83 12.11
C ILE A 159 -8.00 -16.83 12.44
N SER A 160 -6.93 -16.36 13.07
CA SER A 160 -6.01 -17.18 13.85
C SER A 160 -6.62 -17.26 15.23
N ARG A 161 -6.87 -18.48 15.71
CA ARG A 161 -7.37 -18.70 17.07
C ARG A 161 -6.42 -18.22 18.16
N ASP A 162 -5.19 -17.85 17.82
CA ASP A 162 -4.20 -17.30 18.71
C ASP A 162 -3.36 -16.25 17.95
N CYS A 163 -3.53 -14.96 18.28
CA CYS A 163 -2.46 -13.96 18.37
C CYS A 163 -3.08 -12.61 18.75
N GLU A 164 -3.01 -12.27 20.03
CA GLU A 164 -2.99 -10.88 20.45
C GLU A 164 -1.78 -10.22 19.79
N ASP A 165 -2.00 -9.25 18.90
CA ASP A 165 -1.11 -8.12 18.62
C ASP A 165 -1.61 -7.36 17.37
N SER A 166 -2.67 -6.59 17.55
CA SER A 166 -3.15 -5.63 16.55
C SER A 166 -2.54 -4.25 16.83
N TYR A 167 -1.28 -4.01 16.45
CA TYR A 167 -0.67 -2.69 16.63
C TYR A 167 -1.16 -1.72 15.54
N TRP A 168 -2.13 -0.89 15.89
CA TRP A 168 -2.52 0.30 15.15
C TRP A 168 -2.10 1.54 15.93
N CYS A 169 -1.34 2.45 15.31
CA CYS A 169 -1.10 3.79 15.86
C CYS A 169 -1.92 4.81 15.06
N ILE A 170 -2.88 5.46 15.71
CA ILE A 170 -3.61 6.60 15.16
C ILE A 170 -2.92 7.86 15.68
N VAL A 171 -2.26 8.59 14.79
CA VAL A 171 -1.63 9.87 15.13
C VAL A 171 -2.61 10.99 14.77
N TYR A 172 -3.13 11.68 15.78
CA TYR A 172 -3.85 12.93 15.59
C TYR A 172 -2.85 14.09 15.56
N PRO A 173 -2.77 14.89 14.50
CA PRO A 173 -2.07 16.17 14.59
C PRO A 173 -2.88 17.07 15.53
N LEU A 174 -2.29 17.44 16.67
CA LEU A 174 -2.74 18.58 17.45
C LEU A 174 -2.42 19.82 16.63
N LEU A 175 -3.45 20.46 16.07
CA LEU A 175 -3.32 21.81 15.55
C LEU A 175 -3.37 22.73 16.77
N ASP A 176 -2.29 23.48 17.02
CA ASP A 176 -2.31 24.56 17.99
C ASP A 176 -3.34 25.59 17.52
N THR A 177 -4.41 25.73 18.29
CA THR A 177 -5.39 26.79 18.13
C THR A 177 -4.72 28.11 18.50
N PHE A 178 -4.53 28.99 17.51
CA PHE A 178 -4.22 30.41 17.71
C PHE A 178 -5.50 31.23 17.93
#